data_AF-A0A6A4NXQ9-F1
#
_entry.id   AF-A0A6A4NXQ9-F1
#
_cell.length_a   1.000
_cell.length_b   1.000
_cell.length_c   1.000
_cell.angle_alpha   90.00
_cell.angle_beta   90.00
_cell.angle_gamma   90.00
#
_symmetry.space_group_name_H-M   'P 1'
#
loop_
_entity.id
_entity.type
_entity.pdbx_description
1 polymer ?
#
loop_
_entity_poly.entity_id
_entity_poly.type
_entity_poly.pdbx_seq_one_letter_code
_entity_poly.pdbx_strand_id
1 'polypeptide(L)' 'MDIMNVGYGFYMMNFDHEGDITKAVLEGPWMIYDHYLSVRSWSLDFIASRWTKL' A
#
# COMPACT_ATOMS: atom_id res chain seq x y z
N MET A 1 -4.76 13.82 1.20
CA MET A 1 -4.60 12.36 1.22
C MET A 1 -5.47 11.79 0.12
N ASP A 2 -4.84 11.30 -0.93
CA ASP A 2 -5.53 10.73 -2.10
C ASP A 2 -5.19 9.25 -2.22
N ILE A 3 -6.17 8.46 -2.64
CA ILE A 3 -6.03 7.01 -2.86
C ILE A 3 -6.41 6.70 -4.29
N MET A 4 -5.52 6.00 -4.99
CA MET A 4 -5.73 5.49 -6.34
C MET A 4 -5.82 3.98 -6.32
N ASN A 5 -6.90 3.43 -6.89
CA ASN A 5 -7.01 2.01 -7.15
C ASN A 5 -6.17 1.65 -8.38
N VAL A 6 -5.21 0.73 -8.22
CA VAL A 6 -4.34 0.26 -9.31
C VAL A 6 -4.65 -1.18 -9.74
N GLY A 7 -5.73 -1.76 -9.22
CA GLY A 7 -6.21 -3.11 -9.51
C GLY A 7 -5.50 -4.21 -8.73
N TYR A 8 -5.97 -5.45 -8.87
CA TYR A 8 -5.35 -6.65 -8.29
C TYR A 8 -5.19 -6.62 -6.76
N GLY A 9 -6.07 -5.90 -6.06
CA GLY A 9 -6.02 -5.74 -4.60
C GLY A 9 -4.98 -4.72 -4.11
N PHE A 10 -4.35 -3.97 -5.03
CA PHE A 10 -3.37 -2.93 -4.68
C PHE A 10 -3.97 -1.53 -4.79
N TYR A 11 -3.49 -0.67 -3.90
CA TYR A 11 -3.85 0.74 -3.83
C TYR A 11 -2.59 1.57 -3.67
N MET A 12 -2.55 2.71 -4.33
CA MET A 12 -1.51 3.71 -4.16
C MET A 12 -2.07 4.87 -3.35
N MET A 13 -1.29 5.37 -2.39
CA MET A 13 -1.69 6.43 -1.49
C MET A 13 -0.64 7.52 -1.48
N ASN A 14 -1.08 8.76 -1.62
CA ASN A 14 -0.21 9.93 -1.45
C ASN A 14 -0.42 10.54 -0.07
N PHE A 15 0.66 10.64 0.71
CA PHE A 15 0.66 11.22 2.04
C PHE A 15 1.13 12.67 1.97
N ASP A 16 0.38 13.57 2.59
CA ASP A 16 0.73 15.00 2.62
C ASP A 16 1.74 15.32 3.74
N HIS A 17 1.92 14.40 4.69
CA HIS A 17 2.81 14.55 5.84
C HIS A 17 3.71 13.31 6.01
N GLU A 18 5.01 13.56 6.16
CA GLU A 18 6.02 12.50 6.33
C GLU A 18 5.77 11.64 7.57
N GLY A 19 5.30 12.24 8.67
CA GLY A 19 4.98 11.50 9.89
C GLY A 19 3.90 10.42 9.69
N ASP A 20 2.98 10.62 8.75
CA ASP A 20 1.90 9.67 8.49
C ASP A 20 2.39 8.46 7.69
N ILE A 21 3.26 8.67 6.69
CA ILE A 21 3.86 7.56 5.93
C ILE A 21 4.83 6.76 6.81
N THR A 22 5.60 7.42 7.68
CA THR A 22 6.50 6.73 8.61
C THR A 22 5.73 5.80 9.54
N LYS A 23 4.61 6.26 10.11
CA LYS A 23 3.74 5.41 10.94
C LYS A 23 3.13 4.27 10.13
N ALA A 24 2.57 4.56 8.97
CA ALA A 24 1.95 3.56 8.10
C ALA A 24 2.91 2.44 7.67
N VAL A 25 4.20 2.75 7.47
CA VAL A 25 5.21 1.77 7.09
C VAL A 25 5.80 1.02 8.28
N LEU A 26 6.05 1.69 9.41
CA LEU A 26 6.80 1.12 10.54
C LEU A 26 5.93 0.45 11.60
N GLU A 27 4.67 0.87 11.77
CA GLU A 27 3.80 0.38 12.85
C GLU A 27 2.95 -0.84 12.43
N GLY A 28 3.17 -1.37 11.22
CA GLY A 28 2.52 -2.59 10.73
C GLY A 28 3.06 -3.88 11.38
N PRO A 29 2.40 -5.04 11.14
CA PRO A 29 1.40 -5.29 10.11
C PRO A 29 0.00 -4.79 10.48
N TRP A 30 -0.70 -4.22 9.50
CA TRP A 30 -2.06 -3.73 9.67
C TRP A 30 -3.07 -4.81 9.32
N MET A 31 -4.18 -4.84 10.04
CA MET A 31 -5.35 -5.62 9.68
C MET A 31 -6.52 -4.69 9.46
N ILE A 32 -7.20 -4.82 8.33
CA ILE A 32 -8.50 -4.21 8.10
C ILE A 32 -9.49 -5.36 7.93
N TYR A 33 -10.40 -5.49 8.91
CA TYR A 33 -11.24 -6.68 9.08
C TYR A 33 -10.37 -7.95 9.21
N ASP A 34 -10.58 -8.93 8.33
CA ASP A 34 -9.90 -10.21 8.26
C ASP A 34 -8.74 -10.23 7.23
N HIS A 35 -8.38 -9.07 6.67
CA HIS A 35 -7.33 -8.95 5.67
C HIS A 35 -6.09 -8.26 6.22
N TYR A 36 -4.93 -8.88 6.01
CA TYR A 36 -3.63 -8.26 6.29
C TYR A 36 -3.25 -7.27 5.19
N LEU A 37 -2.76 -6.11 5.61
CA LEU A 37 -2.20 -5.09 4.76
C LEU A 37 -0.67 -5.07 4.85
N SER A 38 -0.05 -5.23 3.69
CA SER A 38 1.38 -4.96 3.52
C SER A 38 1.56 -3.60 2.87
N VAL A 39 2.31 -2.73 3.54
CA VAL A 39 2.62 -1.38 3.04
C VAL A 39 4.08 -1.40 2.55
N ARG A 40 4.33 -0.74 1.42
CA ARG A 40 5.68 -0.53 0.89
C ARG A 40 5.78 0.84 0.23
N SER A 41 7.00 1.37 0.16
CA SER A 41 7.26 2.55 -0.66
C SER A 41 6.92 2.27 -2.13
N TRP A 42 6.39 3.30 -2.79
CA TRP A 42 6.10 3.26 -4.21
C TRP A 42 7.36 3.05 -5.05
N SER A 43 7.20 2.39 -6.20
CA SER A 43 8.26 2.11 -7.16
C SER A 43 7.72 2.20 -8.58
N LEU A 44 8.50 2.82 -9.47
CA LEU A 44 8.16 2.94 -10.91
C LEU A 44 8.00 1.58 -11.60
N ASP A 45 8.70 0.55 -11.13
CA ASP A 45 8.67 -0.80 -11.71
C ASP A 45 7.53 -1.67 -11.14
N PHE A 46 6.61 -1.06 -10.37
CA PHE A 46 5.49 -1.77 -9.79
C PHE A 46 4.45 -2.16 -10.85
N ILE A 47 4.24 -3.47 -11.02
CA ILE A 47 3.23 -4.04 -11.93
C ILE A 47 2.29 -4.94 -11.13
N ALA A 48 1.10 -4.42 -10.80
CA ALA A 48 0.11 -5.09 -9.93
C ALA A 48 -0.25 -6.52 -10.39
N SER A 49 -0.38 -6.73 -11.70
CA SER A 49 -0.76 -8.04 -12.29
C SER A 49 0.31 -9.13 -12.16
N ARG A 50 1.57 -8.78 -11.85
CA ARG A 50 2.63 -9.77 -11.62
C ARG A 50 2.55 -10.41 -10.23
N TRP A 51 1.85 -9.79 -9.28
CA TRP A 51 1.81 -10.22 -7.88
C TRP A 51 0.59 -11.08 -7.52
N THR A 52 -0.34 -11.28 -8.46
CA THR A 52 -1.59 -12.06 -8.25
C THR A 52 -1.65 -13.37 -9.02
N LYS A 53 -0.55 -13.80 -9.65
CA LYS A 53 -0.45 -15.05 -10.44
C LYS A 53 0.24 -16.19 -9.69
N LEU A 54 -0.11 -16.41 -8.42
CA LEU A 54 0.16 -17.70 -7.77
C LEU A 54 -1.03 -18.63 -8.00
#